data_AF-A0A943K954-F1
#
_entry.id   AF-A0A943K954-F1
#
_cell.length_a   1.000
_cell.length_b   1.000
_cell.length_c   1.000
_cell.angle_alpha   90.00
_cell.angle_beta   90.00
_cell.angle_gamma   90.00
#
_symmetry.space_group_name_H-M   'P 1'
#
loop_
_entity.id
_entity.type
_entity.pdbx_description
1 polymer ?
#
loop_
_entity_poly.entity_id
_entity_poly.type
_entity_poly.pdbx_seq_one_letter_code
_entity_poly.pdbx_strand_id
1 'polypeptide(L)' 'MNKKESTPAREACRRYEAKNKEKRKANNATFFTFVTRQEAEEMAEFLKKHKITKVAVVRRGYEVLKAEYADKEE' A
#
# COMPACT_ATOMS: atom_id res chain seq x y z
N MET A 1 -21.35 8.69 11.32
CA MET A 1 -20.43 7.94 12.21
C MET A 1 -20.24 8.75 13.48
N ASN A 2 -20.73 8.27 14.62
CA ASN A 2 -20.47 8.94 15.91
C ASN A 2 -18.98 8.79 16.26
N LYS A 3 -18.33 9.89 16.62
CA LYS A 3 -16.94 9.84 17.07
C LYS A 3 -16.89 9.02 18.36
N LYS A 4 -16.04 7.99 18.38
CA LYS A 4 -15.76 7.26 19.62
C LYS A 4 -15.30 8.22 20.71
N GLU A 5 -15.66 7.94 21.96
CA GLU A 5 -15.33 8.76 23.13
C GLU A 5 -13.85 9.15 23.18
N SER A 6 -13.57 10.33 23.70
CA SER A 6 -12.20 10.84 23.78
C SER A 6 -11.45 10.14 24.91
N THR A 7 -10.35 9.48 24.57
CA THR A 7 -9.35 9.03 25.55
C THR A 7 -8.07 9.84 25.31
N PRO A 8 -7.19 10.02 26.31
CA PRO A 8 -5.95 10.78 26.12
C PRO A 8 -5.11 10.31 24.92
N ALA A 9 -5.05 9.01 24.69
CA ALA A 9 -4.39 8.42 23.52
C ALA A 9 -5.05 8.84 22.19
N ARG A 10 -6.39 8.84 22.11
CA ARG A 10 -7.12 9.27 20.90
C ARG A 10 -6.91 10.74 20.58
N GLU A 11 -6.81 11.60 21.60
CA GLU A 11 -6.53 13.02 21.41
C GLU A 11 -5.11 13.28 20.90
N ALA A 12 -4.13 12.54 21.41
CA ALA A 12 -2.77 12.57 20.88
C ALA A 12 -2.73 12.17 19.39
N CYS A 13 -3.38 11.05 19.02
CA CYS A 13 -3.47 10.61 17.63
C CYS A 13 -4.16 11.65 16.73
N ARG A 14 -5.26 12.27 17.19
CA ARG A 14 -5.97 13.31 16.43
C ARG A 14 -5.10 14.55 16.20
N ARG A 15 -4.37 15.01 17.22
CA ARG A 15 -3.43 16.15 17.09
C ARG A 15 -2.30 15.83 16.11
N TYR A 16 -1.72 14.63 16.21
CA TYR A 16 -0.68 14.19 15.28
C TYR A 16 -1.19 14.12 13.84
N GLU A 17 -2.34 13.48 13.60
CA GLU A 17 -2.92 13.39 12.26
C GLU A 17 -3.32 14.76 11.73
N ALA A 18 -3.91 15.65 12.53
CA ALA A 18 -4.26 17.01 12.08
C ALA A 18 -3.04 17.78 11.55
N LYS A 19 -1.86 17.59 12.15
CA LYS A 19 -0.60 18.22 11.72
C LYS A 19 0.04 17.53 10.50
N ASN A 20 -0.04 16.21 10.41
CA ASN A 20 0.77 15.42 9.45
C ASN A 20 -0.02 14.86 8.26
N LYS A 21 -1.36 14.95 8.27
CA LYS A 21 -2.23 14.34 7.25
C LYS A 21 -1.87 14.77 5.83
N GLU A 22 -1.65 16.05 5.60
CA GLU A 22 -1.36 16.56 4.26
C GLU A 22 0.04 16.13 3.78
N LYS A 23 1.06 16.18 4.64
CA LYS A 23 2.39 15.62 4.34
C LYS A 23 2.31 14.12 4.03
N ARG A 24 1.53 13.36 4.80
CA ARG A 24 1.37 11.91 4.59
C ARG A 24 0.72 11.61 3.24
N LYS A 25 -0.32 12.36 2.85
CA LYS A 25 -1.00 12.20 1.55
C LYS A 25 -0.13 12.63 0.38
N ALA A 26 0.67 13.70 0.53
CA ALA A 26 1.58 14.15 -0.52
C ALA A 26 2.67 13.12 -0.81
N ASN A 27 3.19 12.47 0.24
CA ASN A 27 4.31 11.54 0.10
C ASN A 27 3.88 10.10 -0.19
N ASN A 28 2.66 9.70 0.17
CA ASN A 28 2.23 8.31 0.12
C ASN A 28 0.82 8.18 -0.47
N ALA A 29 0.65 7.22 -1.35
CA ALA A 29 -0.63 6.82 -1.90
C ALA A 29 -0.84 5.31 -1.74
N THR A 30 -2.11 4.90 -1.64
CA THR A 30 -2.47 3.48 -1.65
C THR A 30 -2.85 3.07 -3.07
N PHE A 31 -2.23 2.01 -3.57
CA PHE A 31 -2.54 1.42 -4.87
C PHE A 31 -3.33 0.13 -4.65
N PHE A 32 -4.66 0.22 -4.73
CA PHE A 32 -5.55 -0.93 -4.53
C PHE A 32 -5.77 -1.69 -5.83
N THR A 33 -5.77 -3.02 -5.74
CA THR A 33 -6.17 -3.92 -6.82
C THR A 33 -7.15 -4.96 -6.30
N PHE A 34 -8.15 -5.29 -7.11
CA PHE A 34 -9.08 -6.37 -6.82
C PHE A 34 -8.56 -7.65 -7.46
N VAL A 35 -8.41 -8.70 -6.64
CA VAL A 35 -8.07 -10.07 -7.05
C VAL A 35 -9.02 -11.02 -6.33
N THR A 36 -9.18 -12.24 -6.85
CA THR A 36 -9.99 -13.25 -6.18
C THR A 36 -9.36 -13.66 -4.85
N ARG A 37 -10.17 -14.23 -3.96
CA ARG A 37 -9.68 -14.69 -2.64
C ARG A 37 -8.61 -15.77 -2.79
N GLN A 38 -8.82 -16.69 -3.74
CA GLN A 38 -7.90 -17.78 -4.03
C GLN A 38 -6.53 -17.26 -4.50
N GLU A 39 -6.51 -16.34 -5.47
CA GLU A 39 -5.27 -15.72 -5.94
C GLU A 39 -4.55 -14.97 -4.82
N ALA A 40 -5.29 -14.25 -3.97
CA ALA A 40 -4.72 -13.53 -2.83
C ALA A 40 -4.04 -14.47 -1.81
N GLU A 41 -4.64 -15.64 -1.56
CA GLU A 41 -4.11 -16.64 -0.64
C GLU A 41 -2.87 -17.33 -1.20
N GLU A 42 -2.91 -17.74 -2.47
CA GLU A 42 -1.78 -18.33 -3.18
C GLU A 42 -0.57 -17.38 -3.19
N MET A 43 -0.79 -16.12 -3.60
CA MET A 43 0.27 -15.10 -3.58
C MET A 43 0.80 -14.88 -2.16
N ALA A 44 -0.06 -14.80 -1.15
CA ALA A 44 0.38 -14.58 0.22
C ALA A 44 1.27 -15.74 0.75
N GLU A 45 0.93 -16.98 0.41
CA GLU A 45 1.72 -18.16 0.78
C GLU A 45 3.09 -18.15 0.10
N PHE A 46 3.14 -17.89 -1.21
CA PHE A 46 4.38 -17.74 -1.96
C PHE A 46 5.30 -16.68 -1.36
N LEU A 47 4.76 -15.48 -1.10
CA LEU A 47 5.53 -14.37 -0.55
C LEU A 47 6.07 -14.66 0.85
N LYS A 48 5.28 -15.36 1.68
CA LYS A 48 5.71 -15.80 3.01
C LYS A 48 6.86 -16.80 2.93
N LYS A 49 6.76 -17.81 2.05
CA LYS A 49 7.80 -18.83 1.84
C LYS A 49 9.15 -18.21 1.46
N HIS A 50 9.13 -17.19 0.60
CA HIS A 50 10.34 -16.54 0.10
C HIS A 50 10.75 -15.27 0.87
N LYS A 51 10.04 -14.91 1.96
CA LYS A 51 10.26 -13.69 2.75
C LYS A 51 10.23 -12.41 1.90
N ILE A 52 9.34 -12.37 0.92
CA ILE A 52 9.15 -11.23 0.00
C ILE A 52 8.00 -10.37 0.50
N THR A 53 8.13 -9.05 0.37
CA THR A 53 7.03 -8.13 0.70
C THR A 53 6.14 -7.87 -0.51
N LYS A 54 4.85 -7.62 -0.27
CA LYS A 54 3.90 -7.24 -1.34
C LYS A 54 4.37 -6.01 -2.13
N VAL A 55 5.02 -5.05 -1.45
CA VAL A 55 5.61 -3.86 -2.08
C VAL A 55 6.71 -4.23 -3.07
N ALA A 56 7.55 -5.22 -2.74
CA ALA A 56 8.60 -5.68 -3.65
C ALA A 56 8.02 -6.28 -4.92
N VAL A 57 6.92 -7.04 -4.83
CA VAL A 57 6.21 -7.60 -6.00
C VAL A 57 5.75 -6.48 -6.93
N VAL A 58 5.06 -5.47 -6.39
CA VAL A 58 4.54 -4.35 -7.20
C VAL A 58 5.68 -3.58 -7.87
N ARG A 59 6.77 -3.29 -7.15
CA ARG A 59 7.93 -2.58 -7.72
C ARG A 59 8.60 -3.38 -8.83
N ARG A 60 8.84 -4.67 -8.61
CA ARG A 60 9.45 -5.55 -9.63
C ARG A 60 8.55 -5.71 -10.85
N GLY A 61 7.26 -5.92 -10.66
CA GLY A 61 6.29 -5.99 -11.76
C GLY A 61 6.28 -4.68 -12.57
N TYR A 62 6.30 -3.53 -11.91
CA TYR A 62 6.39 -2.23 -12.60
C TYR A 62 7.70 -2.05 -13.37
N GLU A 63 8.85 -2.42 -12.79
CA GLU A 63 10.15 -2.35 -13.48
C GLU A 63 10.16 -3.21 -14.76
N VAL A 64 9.64 -4.44 -14.69
CA VAL A 64 9.55 -5.34 -15.84
C VAL A 64 8.63 -4.77 -16.92
N LEU A 65 7.42 -4.35 -16.55
CA LEU A 65 6.47 -3.74 -17.49
C LEU A 65 7.04 -2.46 -18.10
N LYS A 66 7.71 -1.62 -17.32
CA LYS A 66 8.34 -0.41 -17.83
C LYS A 66 9.41 -0.71 -18.89
N ALA A 67 10.21 -1.76 -18.68
CA ALA A 67 11.18 -2.20 -19.68
C ALA A 67 10.51 -2.74 -20.95
N GLU A 68 9.47 -3.58 -20.81
CA GLU A 68 8.73 -4.14 -21.95
C GLU A 68 8.04 -3.09 -22.85
N TYR A 69 7.70 -1.93 -22.29
CA TYR A 69 7.05 -0.83 -23.01
C TYR A 69 8.03 0.26 -23.46
N ALA A 70 9.26 0.29 -22.94
CA ALA A 70 10.29 1.21 -23.42
C ALA A 70 10.62 0.98 -24.89
N ASP A 71 10.60 -0.29 -25.33
CA ASP A 71 10.90 -0.69 -26.72
C ASP A 71 9.70 -0.54 -27.68
N LYS A 72 8.51 -0.17 -27.18
CA LYS A 72 7.26 -0.08 -27.97
C LYS A 72 6.81 1.35 -28.24
N GLU A 73 7.48 2.33 -27.66
CA GLU A 73 7.22 3.76 -27.86
C GLU A 73 8.18 4.39 -28.91
N GLU A 74 9.06 3.61 -29.54
CA GLU A 74 9.81 3.95 -30.77
C GLU A 74 9.05 3.51 -32.04
#